data_AF-A0A2D7H1Y4-F1
#
_entry.id   AF-A0A2D7H1Y4-F1
#
_cell.length_a   1.000
_cell.length_b   1.000
_cell.length_c   1.000
_cell.angle_alpha   90.00
_cell.angle_beta   90.00
_cell.angle_gamma   90.00
#
_symmetry.space_group_name_H-M   'P 1'
#
loop_
_entity.id
_entity.type
_entity.pdbx_description
1 polymer ?
#
loop_
_entity_poly.entity_id
_entity_poly.type
_entity_poly.pdbx_seq_one_letter_code
_entity_poly.pdbx_strand_id
1 'polypeptide(L)'
;MKALKMIGWGLYLSCSWTWCIGMFLPIILMHRYGWLGFLIFAVPNVLGCAAFGYVVRTPERSRELVKKYKTAISLFAIVTIAFHAFFIAMLSLVYLNNYAFLVSVWLPCCILAIGACLVFLPTKVWPILAAFIWLFSVIAGSTFFPFNEIPSGTLPWQDAIWLLPITTFGFFLCPYLDPTFHRALQCS
;
A
#
# COMPACT_ATOMS: atom_id res chain seq x y z
N MET A 1 0.74 21.46 -15.98
CA MET A 1 1.33 21.53 -14.62
C MET A 1 0.44 20.96 -13.52
N LYS A 2 -0.83 21.39 -13.36
CA LYS A 2 -1.71 20.87 -12.29
C LYS A 2 -1.98 19.36 -12.38
N ALA A 3 -2.27 18.84 -13.58
CA ALA A 3 -2.51 17.41 -13.78
C ALA A 3 -1.27 16.54 -13.47
N LEU A 4 -0.08 16.96 -13.91
CA LEU A 4 1.17 16.23 -13.62
C LEU A 4 1.47 16.18 -12.12
N LYS A 5 1.22 17.28 -11.40
CA LYS A 5 1.35 17.34 -9.94
C LYS A 5 0.35 16.38 -9.27
N MET A 6 -0.90 16.35 -9.75
CA MET A 6 -1.93 15.45 -9.24
C MET A 6 -1.58 13.98 -9.47
N ILE A 7 -1.12 13.61 -10.67
CA ILE A 7 -0.67 12.25 -10.99
C ILE A 7 0.51 11.86 -10.11
N GLY A 8 1.50 12.74 -9.96
CA GLY A 8 2.67 12.46 -9.11
C GLY A 8 2.30 12.22 -7.64
N TRP A 9 1.35 12.98 -7.10
CA TRP A 9 0.82 12.72 -5.76
C TRP A 9 -0.06 11.46 -5.69
N GLY A 10 -0.81 11.14 -6.75
CA GLY A 10 -1.52 9.88 -6.86
C GLY A 10 -0.58 8.66 -6.84
N LEU A 11 0.54 8.74 -7.57
CA LEU A 11 1.59 7.72 -7.54
C LEU A 11 2.23 7.61 -6.15
N TYR A 12 2.50 8.75 -5.50
CA TYR A 12 2.97 8.78 -4.11
C TYR A 12 2.05 8.04 -3.14
N LEU A 13 0.73 8.23 -3.25
CA LEU A 13 -0.26 7.51 -2.45
C LEU A 13 -0.24 6.02 -2.76
N SER A 14 -0.21 5.67 -4.05
CA SER A 14 -0.24 4.27 -4.46
C SER A 14 0.94 3.49 -3.90
N CYS A 15 2.15 4.08 -3.84
CA CYS A 15 3.35 3.42 -3.32
C CYS A 15 3.18 2.82 -1.91
N SER A 16 2.42 3.47 -1.01
CA SER A 16 2.20 2.97 0.35
C SER A 16 1.41 1.65 0.36
N TRP A 17 0.58 1.41 -0.67
CA TRP A 17 -0.39 0.31 -0.73
C TRP A 17 -0.02 -0.73 -1.78
N THR A 18 0.80 -0.39 -2.78
CA THR A 18 1.04 -1.23 -3.96
C THR A 18 1.50 -2.64 -3.58
N TRP A 19 2.43 -2.81 -2.64
CA TRP A 19 3.00 -4.13 -2.34
C TRP A 19 2.04 -5.03 -1.57
N CYS A 20 1.79 -4.72 -0.29
CA CYS A 20 1.04 -5.62 0.58
C CYS A 20 -0.42 -5.78 0.10
N ILE A 21 -1.10 -4.66 -0.18
CA ILE A 21 -2.54 -4.60 -0.46
C ILE A 21 -2.81 -4.59 -1.98
N GLY A 22 -1.93 -3.98 -2.77
CA GLY A 22 -2.12 -3.82 -4.21
C GLY A 22 -1.55 -4.93 -5.08
N MET A 23 -0.68 -5.80 -4.55
CA MET A 23 -0.02 -6.88 -5.31
C MET A 23 -0.15 -8.23 -4.60
N PHE A 24 0.40 -8.40 -3.40
CA PHE A 24 0.40 -9.69 -2.72
C PHE A 24 -1.00 -10.19 -2.37
N LEU A 25 -1.80 -9.36 -1.69
CA LEU A 25 -3.15 -9.76 -1.30
C LEU A 25 -4.05 -10.08 -2.51
N PRO A 26 -4.08 -9.30 -3.60
CA PRO A 26 -4.79 -9.64 -4.83
C PRO A 26 -4.38 -10.98 -5.41
N ILE A 27 -3.08 -11.29 -5.49
CA ILE A 27 -2.60 -12.59 -5.99
C ILE A 27 -3.13 -13.73 -5.12
N ILE A 28 -3.06 -13.59 -3.79
CA ILE A 28 -3.57 -14.60 -2.85
C ILE A 28 -5.08 -14.79 -3.02
N LEU A 29 -5.84 -13.69 -3.12
CA LEU A 29 -7.29 -13.74 -3.26
C LEU A 29 -7.72 -14.31 -4.60
N MET A 30 -7.04 -13.97 -5.69
CA MET A 30 -7.30 -14.55 -7.01
C MET A 30 -6.97 -16.04 -7.04
N HIS A 31 -5.84 -16.44 -6.46
CA HIS A 31 -5.47 -17.86 -6.36
C HIS A 31 -6.47 -18.65 -5.52
N ARG A 32 -6.96 -18.09 -4.40
CA ARG A 32 -7.87 -18.79 -3.48
C ARG A 32 -9.34 -18.74 -3.89
N TYR A 33 -9.83 -17.60 -4.31
CA TYR A 33 -11.27 -17.31 -4.47
C TYR A 33 -11.62 -16.77 -5.87
N GLY A 34 -10.65 -16.75 -6.78
CA GLY A 34 -10.82 -16.21 -8.13
C GLY A 34 -11.10 -14.71 -8.15
N TRP A 35 -11.62 -14.23 -9.29
CA TRP A 35 -11.92 -12.83 -9.51
C TRP A 35 -12.96 -12.25 -8.55
N LEU A 36 -13.97 -13.03 -8.16
CA LEU A 36 -15.03 -12.55 -7.27
C LEU A 36 -14.49 -12.27 -5.85
N GLY A 37 -13.62 -13.14 -5.32
CA GLY A 37 -12.97 -12.87 -4.04
C GLY A 37 -12.05 -11.65 -4.08
N PHE A 38 -11.37 -11.42 -5.21
CA PHE A 38 -10.63 -10.17 -5.42
C PHE A 38 -11.55 -8.94 -5.41
N LEU A 39 -12.69 -8.98 -6.12
CA LEU A 39 -13.62 -7.84 -6.19
C LEU A 39 -14.26 -7.51 -4.84
N ILE A 40 -14.58 -8.52 -4.02
CA ILE A 40 -15.07 -8.36 -2.64
C ILE A 40 -14.11 -7.53 -1.79
N PHE A 41 -12.82 -7.62 -2.07
CA PHE A 41 -11.78 -6.83 -1.43
C PHE A 41 -11.55 -5.48 -2.12
N ALA A 42 -11.42 -5.46 -3.45
CA ALA A 42 -10.99 -4.30 -4.21
C ALA A 42 -12.04 -3.18 -4.22
N VAL A 43 -13.33 -3.51 -4.32
CA VAL A 43 -14.40 -2.53 -4.41
C VAL A 43 -14.49 -1.66 -3.14
N PRO A 44 -14.62 -2.23 -1.91
CA PRO A 44 -14.62 -1.41 -0.69
C PRO A 44 -13.34 -0.57 -0.53
N ASN A 45 -12.20 -1.09 -0.98
CA ASN A 45 -10.91 -0.41 -0.87
C ASN A 45 -10.83 0.87 -1.74
N VAL A 46 -11.23 0.75 -3.01
CA VAL A 46 -11.30 1.89 -3.94
C VAL A 46 -12.33 2.91 -3.45
N LEU A 47 -13.49 2.43 -2.97
CA LEU A 47 -14.52 3.31 -2.41
C LEU A 47 -14.05 4.04 -1.15
N GLY A 48 -13.32 3.38 -0.26
CA GLY A 48 -12.72 3.99 0.93
C GLY A 48 -11.73 5.10 0.57
N CYS A 49 -10.82 4.83 -0.37
CA CYS A 49 -9.87 5.82 -0.88
C CYS A 49 -10.57 7.02 -1.51
N ALA A 50 -11.60 6.77 -2.34
CA ALA A 50 -12.39 7.84 -2.95
C ALA A 50 -13.14 8.65 -1.88
N ALA A 51 -13.76 7.98 -0.90
CA ALA A 51 -14.49 8.61 0.18
C ALA A 51 -13.59 9.56 0.99
N PHE A 52 -12.35 9.17 1.30
CA PHE A 52 -11.39 10.08 1.95
C PHE A 52 -11.21 11.39 1.18
N GLY A 53 -11.02 11.30 -0.14
CA GLY A 53 -10.85 12.47 -1.00
C GLY A 53 -12.05 13.42 -0.96
N TYR A 54 -13.27 12.86 -0.97
CA TYR A 54 -14.50 13.64 -0.93
C TYR A 54 -14.86 14.17 0.47
N VAL A 55 -14.60 13.40 1.53
CA VAL A 55 -14.99 13.73 2.91
C VAL A 55 -14.00 14.70 3.54
N VAL A 56 -12.69 14.45 3.40
CA VAL A 56 -11.68 15.33 4.00
C VAL A 56 -11.54 16.61 3.17
N ARG A 57 -11.43 16.47 1.83
CA ARG A 57 -11.50 17.51 0.79
C ARG A 57 -10.50 18.67 0.88
N THR A 58 -10.17 19.18 2.06
CA THR A 58 -9.35 20.38 2.26
C THR A 58 -8.09 20.08 3.08
N PRO A 59 -6.96 20.75 2.79
CA PRO A 59 -5.74 20.66 3.59
C PRO A 59 -5.95 21.03 5.06
N GLU A 60 -6.82 22.00 5.36
CA GLU A 60 -7.07 22.51 6.71
C GLU A 60 -7.73 21.43 7.57
N ARG A 61 -8.80 20.81 7.06
CA ARG A 61 -9.48 19.69 7.73
C ARG A 61 -8.54 18.50 7.90
N SER A 62 -7.68 18.23 6.92
CA SER A 62 -6.64 17.21 7.01
C SER A 62 -5.68 17.48 8.18
N ARG A 63 -5.20 18.72 8.33
CA ARG A 63 -4.30 19.11 9.44
C ARG A 63 -4.99 18.98 10.81
N GLU A 64 -6.26 19.33 10.91
CA GLU A 64 -7.06 19.17 12.14
C GLU A 64 -7.22 17.70 12.52
N LEU A 65 -7.52 16.83 11.56
CA LEU A 65 -7.61 15.38 11.78
C LEU A 65 -6.27 14.80 12.24
N VAL A 66 -5.18 15.16 11.57
CA VAL A 66 -3.82 14.72 11.95
C VAL A 66 -3.46 15.19 13.36
N LYS A 67 -3.79 16.44 13.72
CA LYS A 67 -3.56 16.96 15.07
C LYS A 67 -4.38 16.20 16.11
N LYS A 68 -5.64 15.91 15.83
CA LYS A 68 -6.57 15.23 16.75
C LYS A 68 -6.24 13.76 16.95
N TYR A 69 -5.87 13.04 15.89
CA TYR A 69 -5.67 11.59 15.89
C TYR A 69 -4.21 11.17 15.68
N LYS A 70 -3.26 12.04 16.05
CA LYS A 70 -1.82 11.84 15.85
C LYS A 70 -1.34 10.44 16.25
N THR A 71 -1.76 9.95 17.41
CA THR A 71 -1.34 8.63 17.92
C THR A 71 -1.82 7.50 17.02
N ALA A 72 -3.10 7.50 16.62
CA ALA A 72 -3.66 6.46 15.77
C ALA A 72 -2.99 6.42 14.39
N ILE A 73 -2.78 7.59 13.78
CA ILE A 73 -2.06 7.73 12.50
C ILE A 73 -0.60 7.25 12.63
N SER A 74 0.08 7.58 13.73
CA SER A 74 1.47 7.15 13.94
C SER A 74 1.57 5.63 14.11
N LEU A 75 0.67 5.03 14.90
CA LEU A 75 0.61 3.58 15.08
C LEU A 75 0.31 2.86 13.76
N PHE A 76 -0.64 3.38 12.97
CA PHE A 76 -0.95 2.85 11.66
C PHE A 76 0.28 2.87 10.73
N ALA A 77 1.03 3.97 10.73
CA ALA A 77 2.27 4.08 9.96
C ALA A 77 3.32 3.05 10.42
N ILE A 78 3.52 2.88 11.72
CA ILE A 78 4.45 1.88 12.29
C ILE A 78 4.06 0.47 11.85
N VAL A 79 2.77 0.11 11.96
CA VAL A 79 2.26 -1.20 11.54
C VAL A 79 2.47 -1.40 10.04
N THR A 80 2.19 -0.39 9.22
CA THR A 80 2.37 -0.45 7.76
C THR A 80 3.84 -0.66 7.39
N ILE A 81 4.76 0.04 8.06
CA ILE A 81 6.21 -0.13 7.87
C ILE A 81 6.65 -1.53 8.30
N ALA A 82 6.14 -2.05 9.42
CA ALA A 82 6.45 -3.39 9.91
C ALA A 82 5.99 -4.48 8.93
N PHE A 83 4.80 -4.32 8.32
CA PHE A 83 4.35 -5.21 7.25
C PHE A 83 5.32 -5.20 6.06
N HIS A 84 5.74 -4.03 5.58
CA HIS A 84 6.70 -3.95 4.48
C HIS A 84 8.03 -4.65 4.83
N ALA A 85 8.57 -4.40 6.04
CA ALA A 85 9.78 -5.08 6.51
C ALA A 85 9.60 -6.61 6.56
N PHE A 86 8.44 -7.08 7.04
CA PHE A 86 8.10 -8.49 7.06
C PHE A 86 8.03 -9.11 5.65
N PHE A 87 7.36 -8.45 4.70
CA PHE A 87 7.29 -8.92 3.31
C PHE A 87 8.67 -8.99 2.66
N ILE A 88 9.53 -8.00 2.88
CA ILE A 88 10.91 -8.00 2.38
C ILE A 88 11.70 -9.17 2.98
N ALA A 89 11.58 -9.40 4.29
CA ALA A 89 12.23 -10.52 4.96
C ALA A 89 11.74 -11.86 4.40
N MET A 90 10.43 -12.03 4.28
CA MET A 90 9.79 -13.24 3.72
C MET A 90 10.26 -13.51 2.29
N LEU A 91 10.30 -12.49 1.43
CA LEU A 91 10.78 -12.64 0.04
C LEU A 91 12.26 -12.99 -0.02
N SER A 92 13.08 -12.44 0.88
CA SER A 92 14.49 -12.77 0.99
C SER A 92 14.69 -14.26 1.31
N LEU A 93 13.84 -14.84 2.17
CA LEU A 93 13.87 -16.27 2.47
C LEU A 93 13.50 -17.13 1.26
N VAL A 94 12.52 -16.70 0.45
CA VAL A 94 12.06 -17.46 -0.71
C VAL A 94 13.07 -17.43 -1.87
N TYR A 95 13.71 -16.28 -2.12
CA TYR A 95 14.51 -16.09 -3.33
C TYR A 95 16.03 -16.12 -3.11
N LEU A 96 16.52 -15.93 -1.88
CA LEU A 96 17.96 -15.81 -1.58
C LEU A 96 18.47 -16.95 -0.70
N ASN A 97 18.12 -18.19 -1.04
CA ASN A 97 18.31 -19.42 -0.27
C ASN A 97 19.69 -19.60 0.39
N ASN A 98 20.78 -19.15 -0.23
CA ASN A 98 22.14 -19.34 0.30
C ASN A 98 22.53 -18.35 1.43
N TYR A 99 21.81 -17.22 1.56
CA TYR A 99 22.08 -16.18 2.56
C TYR A 99 20.80 -15.72 3.28
N ALA A 100 19.75 -16.53 3.20
CA ALA A 100 18.38 -16.20 3.55
C ALA A 100 18.24 -15.56 4.94
N PHE A 101 18.86 -16.16 5.98
CA PHE A 101 18.77 -15.61 7.35
C PHE A 101 19.41 -14.23 7.46
N LEU A 102 20.66 -14.07 7.01
CA LEU A 102 21.38 -12.80 7.10
C LEU A 102 20.68 -11.71 6.29
N VAL A 103 20.26 -12.00 5.05
CA VAL A 103 19.57 -11.01 4.21
C VAL A 103 18.20 -10.66 4.77
N SER A 104 17.44 -11.62 5.31
CA SER A 104 16.10 -11.37 5.86
C SER A 104 16.09 -10.39 7.04
N VAL A 105 17.21 -10.28 7.77
CA VAL A 105 17.37 -9.32 8.87
C VAL A 105 17.96 -8.00 8.39
N TRP A 106 19.07 -8.05 7.63
CA TRP A 106 19.80 -6.84 7.27
C TRP A 106 19.13 -6.03 6.18
N LEU A 107 18.45 -6.66 5.21
CA LEU A 107 17.83 -5.93 4.11
C LEU A 107 16.69 -5.00 4.58
N PRO A 108 15.73 -5.43 5.43
CA PRO A 108 14.75 -4.51 6.00
C PRO A 108 15.41 -3.38 6.81
N CYS A 109 16.43 -3.69 7.62
CA CYS A 109 17.15 -2.68 8.40
C CYS A 109 17.82 -1.62 7.50
N CYS A 110 18.48 -2.05 6.42
CA CYS A 110 19.08 -1.14 5.44
C CYS A 110 18.03 -0.26 4.76
N ILE A 111 16.88 -0.82 4.38
CA ILE A 111 15.78 -0.08 3.75
C ILE A 111 15.19 0.95 4.74
N LEU A 112 15.05 0.58 6.02
CA LEU A 112 14.60 1.52 7.06
C LEU A 112 15.62 2.64 7.28
N ALA A 113 16.92 2.32 7.32
CA ALA A 113 17.97 3.32 7.45
C ALA A 113 17.99 4.30 6.26
N ILE A 114 17.89 3.79 5.03
CA ILE A 114 17.73 4.61 3.82
C ILE A 114 16.47 5.46 3.93
N GLY A 115 15.34 4.87 4.32
CA GLY A 115 14.07 5.57 4.52
C GLY A 115 14.18 6.73 5.52
N ALA A 116 14.88 6.52 6.63
CA ALA A 116 15.17 7.56 7.62
C ALA A 116 16.01 8.70 7.04
N CYS A 117 17.02 8.39 6.22
CA CYS A 117 17.80 9.41 5.50
C CYS A 117 16.96 10.17 4.46
N LEU A 118 16.02 9.50 3.79
CA LEU A 118 15.16 10.12 2.77
C LEU A 118 14.14 11.11 3.36
N VAL A 119 13.87 11.08 4.67
CA VAL A 119 12.99 12.05 5.35
C VAL A 119 13.45 13.50 5.15
N PHE A 120 14.76 13.72 5.02
CA PHE A 120 15.33 15.05 4.83
C PHE A 120 15.17 15.61 3.41
N LEU A 121 14.64 14.82 2.46
CA LEU A 121 14.42 15.29 1.10
C LEU A 121 13.28 16.33 1.03
N PRO A 122 13.44 17.38 0.19
CA PRO A 122 12.40 18.37 -0.02
C PRO A 122 11.08 17.74 -0.50
N THR A 123 9.94 18.24 -0.01
CA THR A 123 8.59 17.75 -0.36
C THR A 123 8.35 17.63 -1.88
N LYS A 124 8.94 18.54 -2.68
CA LYS A 124 8.85 18.53 -4.14
C LYS A 124 9.45 17.30 -4.84
N VAL A 125 10.37 16.58 -4.17
CA VAL A 125 11.06 15.40 -4.73
C VAL A 125 10.21 14.14 -4.62
N TRP A 126 9.31 14.08 -3.64
CA TRP A 126 8.54 12.89 -3.31
C TRP A 126 7.66 12.36 -4.45
N PRO A 127 6.93 13.19 -5.22
CA PRO A 127 6.18 12.72 -6.38
C PRO A 127 7.06 12.06 -7.46
N ILE A 128 8.28 12.57 -7.65
CA ILE A 128 9.23 12.04 -8.65
C ILE A 128 9.77 10.70 -8.18
N LEU A 129 10.26 10.65 -6.94
CA LEU A 129 10.75 9.41 -6.32
C LEU A 129 9.65 8.33 -6.31
N ALA A 130 8.42 8.72 -5.98
CA ALA A 130 7.28 7.81 -6.03
C ALA A 130 7.02 7.26 -7.42
N ALA A 131 7.10 8.08 -8.47
CA ALA A 131 6.93 7.59 -9.84
C ALA A 131 7.95 6.50 -10.20
N PHE A 132 9.23 6.71 -9.85
CA PHE A 132 10.28 5.70 -10.06
C PHE A 132 10.05 4.43 -9.24
N ILE A 133 9.74 4.56 -7.94
CA ILE A 133 9.47 3.41 -7.06
C ILE A 133 8.24 2.64 -7.53
N TRP A 134 7.17 3.35 -7.92
CA TRP A 134 5.95 2.74 -8.41
C TRP A 134 6.20 1.99 -9.72
N LEU A 135 6.92 2.60 -10.66
CA LEU A 135 7.28 1.95 -11.93
C LEU A 135 8.12 0.69 -11.68
N PHE A 136 9.13 0.78 -10.82
CA PHE A 136 9.92 -0.39 -10.40
C PHE A 136 9.02 -1.47 -9.78
N SER A 137 8.08 -1.08 -8.92
CA SER A 137 7.16 -2.00 -8.26
C SER A 137 6.22 -2.70 -9.24
N VAL A 138 5.73 -1.99 -10.26
CA VAL A 138 4.89 -2.59 -11.32
C VAL A 138 5.70 -3.55 -12.19
N ILE A 139 6.93 -3.18 -12.57
CA ILE A 139 7.83 -4.06 -13.33
C ILE A 139 8.17 -5.31 -12.51
N ALA A 140 8.49 -5.15 -11.22
CA ALA A 140 8.75 -6.28 -10.34
C ALA A 140 7.49 -7.13 -10.12
N GLY A 141 6.32 -6.52 -9.96
CA GLY A 141 5.05 -7.22 -9.77
C GLY A 141 4.59 -8.00 -10.99
N SER A 142 4.82 -7.47 -12.20
CA SER A 142 4.38 -8.11 -13.44
C SER A 142 5.14 -9.42 -13.73
N THR A 143 6.38 -9.58 -13.23
CA THR A 143 7.10 -10.85 -13.36
C THR A 143 6.46 -11.98 -12.53
N PHE A 144 5.68 -11.64 -11.49
CA PHE A 144 4.97 -12.60 -10.65
C PHE A 144 3.52 -12.84 -11.08
N PHE A 145 3.01 -12.09 -12.07
CA PHE A 145 1.61 -12.21 -12.47
C PHE A 145 1.41 -13.35 -13.50
N PRO A 146 0.55 -14.34 -13.21
CA PRO A 146 0.33 -15.47 -14.11
C PRO A 146 -0.62 -15.09 -15.26
N PHE A 147 -0.13 -14.39 -16.28
CA PHE A 147 -0.94 -13.92 -17.42
C PHE A 147 -1.63 -15.04 -18.22
N ASN A 148 -1.17 -16.27 -18.10
CA ASN A 148 -1.60 -17.40 -18.93
C ASN A 148 -2.72 -18.25 -18.30
N GLU A 149 -3.06 -18.03 -17.03
CA GLU A 149 -4.09 -18.82 -16.33
C GLU A 149 -5.16 -17.88 -15.77
N ILE A 150 -6.42 -18.12 -16.14
CA ILE A 150 -7.56 -17.46 -15.47
C ILE A 150 -7.76 -18.21 -14.15
N PRO A 151 -7.50 -17.58 -12.98
CA PRO A 151 -7.58 -18.31 -11.72
C PRO A 151 -9.03 -18.67 -11.44
N SER A 152 -9.35 -19.97 -11.44
CA SER A 152 -10.67 -20.49 -11.08
C SER A 152 -10.92 -20.49 -9.56
N GLY A 153 -9.91 -20.14 -8.76
CA GLY A 153 -9.94 -20.19 -7.30
C GLY A 153 -9.92 -21.63 -6.78
N THR A 154 -9.12 -21.91 -5.74
CA THR A 154 -9.12 -23.24 -5.10
C THR A 154 -10.29 -23.44 -4.12
N LEU A 155 -10.99 -22.36 -3.75
CA LEU A 155 -12.09 -22.34 -2.79
C LEU A 155 -13.31 -21.62 -3.37
N PRO A 156 -14.53 -21.91 -2.86
CA PRO A 156 -15.73 -21.18 -3.23
C PRO A 156 -15.60 -19.69 -2.92
N TRP A 157 -15.95 -18.83 -3.87
CA TRP A 157 -15.83 -17.38 -3.69
C TRP A 157 -16.72 -16.84 -2.56
N GLN A 158 -17.80 -17.55 -2.21
CA GLN A 158 -18.72 -17.17 -1.13
C GLN A 158 -18.03 -17.11 0.22
N ASP A 159 -16.98 -17.90 0.43
CA ASP A 159 -16.21 -17.87 1.68
C ASP A 159 -15.46 -16.54 1.84
N ALA A 160 -15.17 -15.83 0.74
CA ALA A 160 -14.59 -14.49 0.79
C ALA A 160 -15.55 -13.44 1.38
N ILE A 161 -16.87 -13.72 1.48
CA ILE A 161 -17.84 -12.81 2.14
C ILE A 161 -17.43 -12.54 3.58
N TRP A 162 -16.82 -13.52 4.26
CA TRP A 162 -16.31 -13.35 5.62
C TRP A 162 -15.15 -12.36 5.74
N LEU A 163 -14.51 -12.00 4.62
CA LEU A 163 -13.52 -10.94 4.58
C LEU A 163 -14.18 -9.56 4.59
N LEU A 164 -15.44 -9.43 4.16
CA LEU A 164 -16.12 -8.14 4.00
C LEU A 164 -16.06 -7.26 5.25
N PRO A 165 -16.31 -7.72 6.49
CA PRO A 165 -16.22 -6.82 7.64
C PRO A 165 -14.81 -6.25 7.80
N ILE A 166 -13.79 -7.08 7.68
CA ILE A 166 -12.39 -6.67 7.88
C ILE A 166 -11.93 -5.78 6.72
N THR A 167 -12.26 -6.13 5.48
CA THR A 167 -11.88 -5.33 4.31
C THR A 167 -12.68 -4.03 4.25
N THR A 168 -13.96 -4.04 4.61
CA THR A 168 -14.82 -2.85 4.58
C THR A 168 -14.42 -1.90 5.71
N PHE A 169 -14.48 -2.31 6.98
CA PHE A 169 -14.13 -1.41 8.08
C PHE A 169 -12.65 -1.02 8.05
N GLY A 170 -11.76 -1.98 7.75
CA GLY A 170 -10.35 -1.72 7.55
C GLY A 170 -10.15 -0.68 6.46
N PHE A 171 -10.59 -0.93 5.23
CA PHE A 171 -10.25 -0.06 4.10
C PHE A 171 -11.08 1.21 3.97
N PHE A 172 -12.22 1.33 4.65
CA PHE A 172 -12.85 2.64 4.85
C PHE A 172 -12.06 3.52 5.83
N LEU A 173 -11.41 2.94 6.84
CA LEU A 173 -10.67 3.68 7.86
C LEU A 173 -9.20 3.90 7.51
N CYS A 174 -8.55 2.95 6.83
CA CYS A 174 -7.13 2.99 6.48
C CYS A 174 -6.72 4.31 5.80
N PRO A 175 -7.46 4.87 4.82
CA PRO A 175 -7.09 6.15 4.20
C PRO A 175 -7.05 7.33 5.19
N TYR A 176 -7.88 7.30 6.24
CA TYR A 176 -7.91 8.33 7.30
C TYR A 176 -6.81 8.14 8.34
N LEU A 177 -6.21 6.95 8.41
CA LEU A 177 -5.12 6.63 9.32
C LEU A 177 -3.76 6.69 8.60
N ASP A 178 -3.75 6.64 7.27
CA ASP A 178 -2.52 6.67 6.49
C ASP A 178 -1.97 8.12 6.38
N PRO A 179 -0.78 8.40 6.92
CA PRO A 179 -0.17 9.72 6.81
C PRO A 179 0.15 10.15 5.38
N THR A 180 0.31 9.21 4.43
CA THR A 180 0.57 9.52 3.02
C THR A 180 -0.61 10.21 2.35
N PHE A 181 -1.85 9.78 2.66
CA PHE A 181 -3.10 10.41 2.21
C PHE A 181 -3.21 11.85 2.70
N HIS A 182 -2.95 12.06 3.99
CA HIS A 182 -2.93 13.40 4.56
C HIS A 182 -1.84 14.28 3.96
N ARG A 183 -0.64 13.74 3.75
CA ARG A 183 0.48 14.49 3.17
C ARG A 183 0.20 14.89 1.72
N ALA A 184 -0.30 13.98 0.91
CA ALA A 184 -0.64 14.28 -0.48
C ALA A 184 -1.68 15.39 -0.54
N LEU A 185 -2.77 15.29 0.23
CA LEU A 185 -3.81 16.33 0.28
C LEU A 185 -3.28 17.69 0.77
N GLN A 186 -2.35 17.69 1.73
CA GLN A 186 -1.77 18.93 2.26
C GLN A 186 -0.76 19.60 1.32
N CYS A 187 -0.19 18.86 0.35
CA CYS A 187 0.89 19.33 -0.53
C CYS A 187 0.48 19.43 -2.02
N SER A 188 -0.64 18.83 -2.41
CA SER A 188 -1.20 18.85 -3.77
C SER A 188 -1.76 20.21 -4.16
#